data_AF-A0A9D6R0C6-F1
#
_entry.id   AF-A0A9D6R0C6-F1
#
_cell.length_a   1.000
_cell.length_b   1.000
_cell.length_c   1.000
_cell.angle_alpha   90.00
_cell.angle_beta   90.00
_cell.angle_gamma   90.00
#
_symmetry.space_group_name_H-M   'P 1'
#
loop_
_entity.id
_entity.type
_entity.pdbx_description
1 polymer ?
#
loop_
_entity_poly.entity_id
_entity_poly.type
_entity_poly.pdbx_seq_one_letter_code
_entity_poly.pdbx_strand_id
1 'polypeptide(L)'
;MPKALADFPRPIGDNGRGVRGYAAADWNGGTEGFDYWIRQLVEMRVKWCKVMDARGSSVLFAEKLLAAGIFPIVYILRHDPPPNDSPEPNPGHIGSAEEEII
;
A
#
# COMPACT_ATOMS: atom_id res chain seq x y z
N MET A 1 11.65 -21.92 -11.75
CA MET A 1 12.80 -21.13 -11.29
C MET A 1 12.26 -19.92 -10.53
N PRO A 2 12.84 -19.53 -9.38
CA PRO A 2 12.53 -18.24 -8.76
C PRO A 2 12.82 -17.12 -9.75
N LYS A 3 11.96 -16.10 -9.81
CA LYS A 3 12.23 -14.88 -10.59
C LYS A 3 13.38 -14.10 -9.96
N ALA A 4 14.29 -13.58 -10.79
CA ALA A 4 15.27 -12.60 -10.34
C ALA A 4 14.57 -11.27 -10.04
N LEU A 5 15.17 -10.42 -9.20
CA LEU A 5 14.60 -9.09 -8.88
C LEU A 5 14.36 -8.24 -10.14
N ALA A 6 15.20 -8.40 -11.16
CA ALA A 6 15.09 -7.70 -12.43
C ALA A 6 13.87 -8.14 -13.27
N ASP A 7 13.28 -9.30 -12.99
CA ASP A 7 12.13 -9.84 -13.72
C ASP A 7 10.79 -9.25 -13.21
N PHE A 8 10.83 -8.44 -12.15
CA PHE A 8 9.66 -7.77 -11.62
C PHE A 8 9.49 -6.40 -12.29
N PRO A 9 8.26 -6.04 -12.71
CA PRO A 9 8.01 -4.76 -13.35
C PRO A 9 8.41 -3.61 -12.43
N ARG A 10 9.10 -2.63 -13.00
CA ARG A 10 9.48 -1.38 -12.32
C ARG A 10 8.52 -0.26 -12.72
N PRO A 11 8.35 0.76 -11.87
CA PRO A 11 7.62 1.97 -12.26
C PRO A 11 8.19 2.60 -13.54
N ILE A 12 7.35 3.25 -14.33
CA ILE A 12 7.81 3.94 -15.54
C ILE A 12 8.74 5.09 -15.15
N GLY A 13 9.93 5.11 -15.76
CA GLY A 13 10.95 6.10 -15.44
C GLY A 13 11.42 6.01 -13.99
N ASP A 14 11.47 4.80 -13.44
CA ASP A 14 11.98 4.55 -12.12
C ASP A 14 13.37 5.17 -11.92
N ASN A 15 13.50 5.92 -10.84
CA ASN A 15 14.71 6.64 -10.44
C ASN A 15 15.22 6.17 -9.06
N GLY A 16 14.69 5.04 -8.57
CA GLY A 16 15.00 4.50 -7.25
C GLY A 16 14.35 5.25 -6.08
N ARG A 17 13.65 6.36 -6.32
CA ARG A 17 13.01 7.14 -5.25
C ARG A 17 11.62 6.63 -4.94
N GLY A 18 11.40 6.36 -3.67
CA GLY A 18 10.07 6.17 -3.15
C GLY A 18 9.93 6.54 -1.69
N VAL A 19 8.70 6.51 -1.24
CA VAL A 19 8.32 6.91 0.12
C VAL A 19 7.55 5.78 0.77
N ARG A 20 7.81 5.57 2.06
CA ARG A 20 6.98 4.76 2.93
C ARG A 20 6.06 5.71 3.70
N GLY A 21 4.78 5.70 3.34
CA GLY A 21 3.76 6.55 3.95
C GLY A 21 2.70 5.69 4.64
N TYR A 22 2.61 5.79 5.96
CA TYR A 22 1.50 5.22 6.72
C TYR A 22 0.47 6.31 6.94
N ALA A 23 -0.46 6.43 5.99
CA ALA A 23 -1.78 6.92 6.32
C ALA A 23 -2.26 6.14 7.54
N ALA A 24 -2.68 6.80 8.63
CA ALA A 24 -3.42 6.12 9.67
C ALA A 24 -4.63 5.41 9.04
N ALA A 25 -5.15 4.35 9.66
CA ALA A 25 -6.43 3.81 9.26
C ALA A 25 -7.46 4.96 9.18
N ASP A 26 -8.25 4.99 8.11
CA ASP A 26 -9.23 6.04 7.80
C ASP A 26 -8.68 7.44 7.46
N TRP A 27 -7.35 7.61 7.33
CA TRP A 27 -6.79 8.88 6.88
C TRP A 27 -7.06 9.11 5.39
N ASN A 28 -7.75 10.21 5.10
CA ASN A 28 -8.19 10.59 3.76
C ASN A 28 -7.36 11.72 3.12
N GLY A 29 -6.16 11.99 3.65
CA GLY A 29 -5.27 13.05 3.18
C GLY A 29 -5.30 14.34 4.02
N GLY A 30 -6.11 14.40 5.08
CA GLY A 30 -6.29 15.60 5.91
C GLY A 30 -7.19 16.63 5.23
N THR A 31 -7.10 17.91 5.61
CA THR A 31 -7.98 18.98 5.13
C THR A 31 -7.96 19.15 3.60
N GLU A 32 -6.81 18.94 2.97
CA GLU A 32 -6.64 19.10 1.52
C GLU A 32 -6.83 17.79 0.73
N GLY A 33 -7.09 16.68 1.43
CA GLY A 33 -7.29 15.37 0.82
C GLY A 33 -6.04 14.79 0.15
N PHE A 34 -6.22 13.69 -0.57
CA PHE A 34 -5.11 12.99 -1.23
C PHE A 34 -4.45 13.79 -2.36
N ASP A 35 -5.17 14.69 -3.03
CA ASP A 35 -4.66 15.40 -4.21
C ASP A 35 -3.48 16.33 -3.88
N TYR A 36 -3.50 16.94 -2.69
CA TYR A 36 -2.34 17.67 -2.17
C TYR A 36 -1.10 16.77 -2.12
N TRP A 37 -1.21 15.59 -1.50
CA TRP A 37 -0.09 14.66 -1.34
C TRP A 37 0.40 14.11 -2.67
N ILE A 38 -0.51 13.78 -3.59
CA ILE A 38 -0.14 13.35 -4.94
C ILE A 38 0.71 14.41 -5.63
N ARG A 39 0.30 15.69 -5.57
CA ARG A 39 1.09 16.79 -6.14
C ARG A 39 2.48 16.87 -5.51
N GLN A 40 2.59 16.76 -4.18
CA GLN A 40 3.89 16.76 -3.50
C GLN A 40 4.78 15.59 -3.94
N LEU A 41 4.23 14.38 -4.05
CA LEU A 41 4.97 13.20 -4.49
C LEU A 41 5.49 13.34 -5.93
N VAL A 42 4.68 13.92 -6.82
CA VAL A 42 5.07 14.24 -8.20
C VAL A 42 6.19 15.28 -8.23
N GLU A 43 6.06 16.38 -7.48
CA GLU A 43 7.08 17.44 -7.39
C GLU A 43 8.43 16.88 -6.89
N MET A 44 8.40 15.95 -5.94
CA MET A 44 9.58 15.26 -5.41
C MET A 44 10.16 14.19 -6.36
N ARG A 45 9.49 13.89 -7.47
CA ARG A 45 9.82 12.84 -8.43
C ARG A 45 9.82 11.44 -7.80
N VAL A 46 8.88 11.16 -6.90
CA VAL A 46 8.66 9.82 -6.33
C VAL A 46 8.11 8.88 -7.40
N LYS A 47 8.53 7.60 -7.36
CA LYS A 47 8.13 6.58 -8.34
C LYS A 47 7.41 5.38 -7.74
N TRP A 48 7.56 5.16 -6.44
CA TRP A 48 6.78 4.19 -5.71
C TRP A 48 6.40 4.73 -4.33
N CYS A 49 5.22 4.36 -3.85
CA CYS A 49 4.73 4.74 -2.53
C CYS A 49 4.21 3.49 -1.82
N LYS A 50 4.79 3.16 -0.66
CA LYS A 50 4.27 2.10 0.20
C LYS A 50 3.14 2.67 1.05
N VAL A 51 1.96 2.07 0.96
CA VAL A 51 0.73 2.45 1.66
C VAL A 51 0.25 1.32 2.54
N MET A 52 -0.44 1.62 3.64
CA MET A 52 -1.10 0.62 4.48
C MET A 52 -2.57 0.54 4.12
N ASP A 53 -3.05 -0.69 4.01
CA ASP A 53 -4.47 -0.99 3.87
C ASP A 53 -5.00 -1.62 5.14
N ALA A 54 -6.11 -1.07 5.63
CA ALA A 54 -6.96 -1.70 6.62
C ALA A 54 -8.38 -1.68 6.04
N ARG A 55 -8.91 -2.85 5.70
CA ARG A 55 -10.30 -3.01 5.19
C ARG A 55 -10.59 -2.17 3.94
N GLY A 56 -9.64 -2.03 3.02
CA GLY A 56 -9.82 -1.29 1.76
C GLY A 56 -9.56 0.22 1.85
N SER A 57 -9.10 0.73 2.99
CA SER A 57 -8.80 2.16 3.19
C SER A 57 -7.81 2.74 2.18
N SER A 58 -6.98 1.92 1.55
CA SER A 58 -5.94 2.37 0.62
C SER A 58 -6.41 2.54 -0.83
N VAL A 59 -7.58 2.00 -1.20
CA VAL A 59 -8.02 1.88 -2.61
C VAL A 59 -8.03 3.24 -3.32
N LEU A 60 -8.71 4.24 -2.76
CA LEU A 60 -8.82 5.57 -3.37
C LEU A 60 -7.44 6.24 -3.54
N PHE A 61 -6.53 6.07 -2.57
CA PHE A 61 -5.20 6.64 -2.68
C PHE A 61 -4.34 5.88 -3.71
N ALA A 62 -4.45 4.56 -3.76
CA ALA A 62 -3.76 3.73 -4.75
C ALA A 62 -4.18 4.07 -6.19
N GLU A 63 -5.47 4.29 -6.44
CA GLU A 63 -5.99 4.73 -7.74
C GLU A 63 -5.38 6.08 -8.16
N LYS A 64 -5.33 7.04 -7.24
CA LYS A 64 -4.71 8.36 -7.49
C LYS A 64 -3.20 8.26 -7.73
N LEU A 65 -2.49 7.40 -6.99
CA LEU A 65 -1.06 7.14 -7.21
C LEU A 65 -0.82 6.57 -8.62
N LEU A 66 -1.61 5.58 -9.03
CA LEU A 66 -1.53 4.98 -10.37
C LEU A 66 -1.81 6.01 -11.46
N ALA A 67 -2.83 6.84 -11.30
CA ALA A 67 -3.14 7.93 -12.24
C ALA A 67 -1.98 8.94 -12.36
N ALA A 68 -1.21 9.15 -11.29
CA ALA A 68 -0.02 10.00 -11.29
C ALA A 68 1.26 9.29 -11.76
N GLY A 69 1.18 8.03 -12.20
CA GLY A 69 2.34 7.23 -12.62
C GLY A 69 3.25 6.81 -11.46
N ILE A 70 2.74 6.76 -10.24
CA ILE A 70 3.43 6.31 -9.03
C ILE A 70 2.93 4.91 -8.68
N PHE A 71 3.85 3.96 -8.52
CA PHE A 71 3.49 2.57 -8.25
C PHE A 71 3.13 2.38 -6.75
N PRO A 72 1.90 1.99 -6.40
CA PRO A 72 1.53 1.70 -5.02
C PRO A 72 2.07 0.33 -4.59
N ILE A 73 2.69 0.27 -3.41
CA ILE A 73 3.06 -0.98 -2.74
C ILE A 73 2.14 -1.11 -1.52
N VAL A 74 1.15 -1.99 -1.61
CA VAL A 74 0.13 -2.11 -0.56
C VAL A 74 0.61 -3.08 0.51
N TYR A 75 0.65 -2.60 1.75
CA TYR A 75 0.87 -3.40 2.95
C TYR A 75 -0.47 -3.66 3.62
N ILE A 76 -0.94 -4.91 3.56
CA ILE A 76 -2.19 -5.34 4.17
C ILE A 76 -1.95 -5.58 5.66
N LEU A 77 -2.65 -4.83 6.50
CA LEU A 77 -2.64 -5.04 7.95
C LEU A 77 -3.58 -6.20 8.29
N ARG A 78 -3.03 -7.29 8.84
CA ARG A 78 -3.81 -8.36 9.49
C ARG A 78 -3.96 -8.03 10.97
N HIS A 79 -5.18 -7.99 11.46
CA HIS A 79 -5.47 -7.54 12.82
C HIS A 79 -5.23 -8.61 13.88
N ASP A 80 -5.44 -9.88 13.55
CA ASP A 80 -5.22 -10.98 14.49
C ASP A 80 -3.72 -11.26 14.58
N PRO A 81 -3.08 -11.26 15.76
CA PRO A 81 -1.74 -11.82 15.88
C PRO A 81 -1.78 -13.34 15.68
N PRO A 82 -0.70 -13.97 15.19
CA PRO A 82 -0.61 -15.43 15.23
C PRO A 82 -0.77 -15.89 16.69
N PRO A 83 -1.34 -17.08 16.95
CA PRO A 83 -1.21 -17.71 18.27
C PRO A 83 0.27 -17.71 18.65
N ASN A 84 0.60 -17.24 19.86
CA ASN A 84 1.99 -17.06 20.34
C ASN A 84 2.86 -18.33 20.23
N ASP A 85 2.25 -19.50 19.99
CA ASP A 85 2.86 -20.81 20.06
C ASP A 85 2.96 -21.52 18.69
N SER A 86 2.59 -20.87 17.58
CA SER A 86 2.62 -21.48 16.25
C SER A 86 3.81 -21.01 15.40
N PRO A 87 4.58 -21.92 14.78
CA PRO A 87 5.61 -21.57 13.80
C PRO A 87 5.02 -21.13 12.44
N GLU A 88 3.70 -21.32 12.25
CA GLU A 88 3.00 -20.93 11.03
C GLU A 88 2.93 -19.40 10.91
N PRO A 89 3.15 -18.82 9.71
CA PRO A 89 2.86 -17.42 9.46
C PRO A 89 1.42 -17.11 9.88
N ASN A 90 1.20 -15.95 10.49
CA ASN A 90 -0.11 -15.51 10.94
C ASN A 90 -1.21 -15.78 9.90
N PRO A 91 -2.09 -16.78 10.13
CA PRO A 91 -3.16 -17.10 9.19
C PRO A 91 -4.24 -16.01 9.18
N GLY A 92 -4.14 -15.03 10.10
CA GLY A 92 -5.15 -14.05 10.46
C GLY A 92 -5.87 -13.37 9.31
N HIS A 93 -7.05 -12.84 9.64
CA HIS A 93 -7.96 -12.28 8.67
C HIS A 93 -7.49 -10.91 8.17
N ILE A 94 -7.73 -10.64 6.89
CA ILE A 94 -7.52 -9.35 6.23
C ILE A 94 -8.51 -8.28 6.78
N GLY A 95 -9.52 -8.73 7.53
CA GLY A 95 -10.52 -7.92 8.23
C GLY A 95 -11.92 -8.50 8.04
N SER A 96 -12.94 -7.83 8.58
CA SER A 96 -14.34 -8.29 8.53
C SER A 96 -14.90 -8.51 7.12
N ALA A 97 -14.30 -7.91 6.09
CA ALA A 97 -14.69 -8.13 4.70
C ALA A 97 -14.39 -9.56 4.19
N GLU A 98 -13.47 -10.28 4.85
CA GLU A 98 -13.19 -11.70 4.55
C GLU A 98 -14.23 -12.64 5.18
N GLU A 99 -14.90 -12.21 6.25
CA GLU A 99 -15.94 -12.97 6.95
C GLU A 99 -17.30 -12.92 6.23
N GLU A 100 -17.59 -11.88 5.44
CA GLU A 100 -18.85 -11.72 4.70
C GLU A 100 -19.03 -12.70 3.51
N ILE A 101 -17.99 -13.47 3.16
CA ILE A 101 -17.97 -14.37 1.99
C ILE A 101 -18.15 -15.85 2.39
N ILE A 102 -18.33 -16.18 3.68
CA ILE A 102 -18.51 -17.56 4.18
C ILE A 102 -19.94 -17.82 4.66
#